data_AF-A0A2V8MCE2-F1
#
_entry.id   AF-A0A2V8MCE2-F1
#
_cell.length_a   1.000
_cell.length_b   1.000
_cell.length_c   1.000
_cell.angle_alpha   90.00
_cell.angle_beta   90.00
_cell.angle_gamma   90.00
#
_symmetry.space_group_name_H-M   'P 1'
#
loop_
_entity.id
_entity.type
_entity.pdbx_description
1 polymer ?
#
loop_
_entity_poly.entity_id
_entity_poly.type
_entity_poly.pdbx_seq_one_letter_code
_entity_poly.pdbx_strand_id
1 'polypeptide(L)'
;MEVFDVAANIEDKLIERVRSLAPDKQRAVLDFVEDLAEPESKNLWDKIREIMESVPPEAWEGTPTDGSINVDHYLYGAPKREE
;
A
#
# COMPACT_ATOMS: atom_id res chain seq x y z
N MET A 1 18.47 -20.92 -14.24
CA MET A 1 18.33 -20.18 -15.51
C MET A 1 17.13 -20.77 -16.25
N GLU A 2 15.89 -20.40 -15.88
CA GLU A 2 14.66 -20.62 -16.66
C GLU A 2 13.54 -19.76 -16.04
N VAL A 3 13.51 -18.46 -16.36
CA VAL A 3 12.41 -17.55 -15.95
C VAL A 3 11.71 -16.93 -17.17
N PHE A 4 12.25 -17.15 -18.36
CA PHE A 4 11.79 -16.53 -19.60
C PHE A 4 10.70 -17.34 -20.34
N ASP A 5 10.45 -18.59 -19.96
CA ASP A 5 9.51 -19.49 -20.67
C ASP A 5 8.09 -19.50 -20.05
N VAL A 6 7.95 -19.13 -18.77
CA VAL A 6 6.65 -19.13 -18.06
C VAL A 6 5.81 -17.90 -18.43
N ALA A 7 6.43 -16.74 -18.62
CA ALA A 7 5.74 -15.48 -18.90
C ALA A 7 5.08 -15.48 -20.30
N ALA A 8 5.81 -15.96 -21.33
CA ALA A 8 5.29 -16.09 -22.69
C ALA A 8 4.03 -16.98 -22.73
N ASN A 9 4.04 -18.07 -21.96
CA ASN A 9 2.90 -18.99 -21.86
C ASN A 9 1.66 -18.35 -21.21
N ILE A 10 1.83 -17.42 -20.26
CA ILE A 10 0.69 -16.80 -19.57
C ILE A 10 0.06 -15.70 -20.42
N GLU A 11 0.87 -14.87 -21.08
CA GLU A 11 0.38 -13.80 -21.96
C GLU A 11 -0.45 -14.37 -23.12
N ASP A 12 0.09 -15.38 -23.82
CA ASP A 12 -0.59 -16.00 -24.95
C ASP A 12 -1.93 -16.63 -24.53
N LYS A 13 -1.94 -17.33 -23.39
CA LYS A 13 -3.17 -17.92 -22.83
C LYS A 13 -4.20 -16.88 -22.43
N LEU A 14 -3.77 -15.75 -21.88
CA LEU A 14 -4.67 -14.63 -21.54
C LEU A 14 -5.29 -14.04 -22.80
N ILE A 15 -4.48 -13.77 -23.83
CA ILE A 15 -4.96 -13.23 -25.11
C ILE A 15 -5.96 -14.19 -25.76
N GLU A 16 -5.67 -15.49 -25.81
CA GLU A 16 -6.57 -16.50 -26.35
C GLU A 16 -7.90 -16.52 -25.57
N ARG A 17 -7.83 -16.52 -24.23
CA ARG A 17 -9.03 -16.58 -23.39
C ARG A 17 -9.88 -15.33 -23.53
N VAL A 18 -9.29 -14.15 -23.55
CA VAL A 18 -10.00 -12.87 -23.73
C VAL A 18 -10.68 -12.82 -25.10
N ARG A 19 -10.00 -13.27 -26.18
CA ARG A 19 -10.60 -13.35 -27.52
C ARG A 19 -11.85 -14.23 -27.58
N SER A 20 -11.92 -15.28 -26.75
CA SER A 20 -13.09 -16.18 -26.66
C SER A 20 -14.29 -15.60 -25.89
N LEU A 21 -14.12 -14.48 -25.19
CA LEU A 21 -15.18 -13.88 -24.38
C LEU A 21 -16.12 -13.01 -25.22
N ALA A 22 -17.36 -12.85 -24.74
CA ALA A 22 -18.29 -11.88 -25.29
C ALA A 22 -17.81 -10.43 -25.04
N PRO A 23 -18.21 -9.44 -25.86
CA PRO A 23 -17.67 -8.07 -25.78
C PRO A 23 -17.82 -7.38 -24.42
N ASP A 24 -18.92 -7.62 -23.72
CA ASP A 24 -19.18 -7.14 -22.36
C ASP A 24 -18.15 -7.68 -21.35
N LYS A 25 -17.79 -8.95 -21.49
CA LYS A 25 -16.77 -9.60 -20.66
C LYS A 25 -15.36 -9.17 -21.04
N GLN A 26 -15.09 -8.90 -22.32
CA GLN A 26 -13.81 -8.33 -22.75
C GLN A 26 -13.60 -6.94 -22.13
N ARG A 27 -14.65 -6.11 -22.10
CA ARG A 27 -14.60 -4.81 -21.40
C ARG A 27 -14.29 -4.98 -19.92
N ALA A 28 -14.98 -5.87 -19.22
CA ALA A 28 -14.72 -6.11 -17.80
C ALA A 28 -13.28 -6.58 -17.50
N VAL A 29 -12.68 -7.38 -18.40
CA VAL A 29 -11.27 -7.76 -18.26
C VAL A 29 -10.34 -6.58 -18.49
N LEU A 30 -10.63 -5.72 -19.47
CA LEU A 30 -9.84 -4.50 -19.69
C LEU A 30 -9.86 -3.61 -18.45
N ASP A 31 -11.04 -3.33 -17.90
CA ASP A 31 -11.19 -2.48 -16.71
C ASP A 31 -10.41 -3.06 -15.51
N PHE A 32 -10.40 -4.39 -15.34
CA PHE A 32 -9.61 -5.06 -14.30
C PHE A 32 -8.10 -4.96 -14.54
N VAL A 33 -7.63 -5.10 -15.79
CA VAL A 33 -6.20 -4.96 -16.11
C VAL A 33 -5.75 -3.50 -15.92
N GLU A 34 -6.60 -2.53 -16.23
CA GLU A 34 -6.35 -1.11 -15.98
C GLU A 34 -6.21 -0.84 -14.47
N ASP A 35 -7.10 -1.38 -13.63
CA ASP A 35 -7.02 -1.31 -12.16
C ASP A 35 -5.74 -1.96 -11.61
N LEU A 36 -5.35 -3.12 -12.14
CA LEU A 36 -4.09 -3.78 -11.78
C LEU A 36 -2.84 -3.00 -12.22
N ALA A 37 -2.94 -2.23 -13.31
CA ALA A 37 -1.86 -1.42 -13.83
C ALA A 37 -1.74 -0.07 -13.10
N GLU A 38 -2.77 0.34 -12.35
CA GLU A 38 -2.63 1.47 -11.44
C GLU A 38 -1.57 1.12 -10.39
N PRO A 39 -0.59 2.01 -10.15
CA PRO A 39 0.40 1.78 -9.12
C PRO A 39 -0.34 1.59 -7.80
N GLU A 40 -0.04 0.52 -7.05
CA GLU A 40 -0.62 0.31 -5.73
C GLU A 40 -0.51 1.61 -4.94
N SER A 41 -1.64 2.27 -4.73
CA SER A 41 -1.66 3.49 -3.95
C SER A 41 -1.17 3.07 -2.57
N LYS A 42 -0.01 3.57 -2.15
CA LYS A 42 0.57 3.22 -0.84
C LYS A 42 -0.53 3.38 0.20
N ASN A 43 -0.85 2.30 0.89
CA ASN A 43 -1.85 2.37 1.93
C ASN A 43 -1.33 3.30 3.04
N LEU A 44 -2.21 3.70 3.95
CA LEU A 44 -1.85 4.62 5.03
C LEU A 44 -0.65 4.10 5.85
N TRP A 45 -0.55 2.79 6.05
CA TRP A 45 0.54 2.17 6.81
C TRP A 45 1.88 2.23 6.10
N ASP A 46 1.91 2.03 4.79
CA ASP A 46 3.14 2.16 4.00
C ASP A 46 3.62 3.60 3.99
N LYS A 47 2.70 4.57 3.90
CA LYS A 47 3.04 6.00 4.02
C LYS A 47 3.59 6.35 5.41
N ILE A 48 2.97 5.83 6.48
CA ILE A 48 3.47 6.03 7.86
C ILE A 48 4.86 5.41 8.01
N ARG A 49 5.07 4.19 7.52
CA ARG A 49 6.37 3.50 7.62
C ARG A 49 7.48 4.29 6.95
N GLU A 50 7.25 4.80 5.74
CA GLU A 50 8.21 5.62 5.01
C GLU A 50 8.57 6.90 5.76
N ILE A 51 7.58 7.56 6.38
CA ILE A 51 7.83 8.74 7.21
C ILE A 51 8.67 8.36 8.43
N MET A 52 8.32 7.28 9.14
CA MET A 52 9.05 6.83 10.32
C MET A 52 10.52 6.48 10.00
N GLU A 53 10.77 5.83 8.86
CA GLU A 53 12.12 5.50 8.37
C GLU A 53 12.95 6.75 8.03
N SER A 54 12.30 7.85 7.64
CA SER A 54 12.99 9.11 7.33
C SER A 54 13.42 9.92 8.56
N VAL A 55 12.95 9.55 9.76
CA VAL A 55 13.22 10.27 11.01
C VAL A 55 14.42 9.62 11.73
N PRO A 56 15.49 10.38 12.02
CA PRO A 56 16.66 9.85 12.75
C PRO A 56 16.30 9.29 14.14
N PRO A 57 16.98 8.23 14.62
CA PRO A 57 16.74 7.63 15.93
C PRO A 57 16.76 8.64 17.09
N GLU A 58 17.67 9.62 17.02
CA GLU A 58 17.87 10.62 18.07
C GLU A 58 16.65 11.54 18.23
N ALA A 59 15.86 11.72 17.17
CA ALA A 59 14.62 12.50 17.24
C ALA A 59 13.53 11.81 18.08
N TRP A 60 13.65 10.49 18.30
CA TRP A 60 12.70 9.72 19.09
C TRP A 60 12.99 9.75 20.59
N GLU A 61 14.20 10.13 21.02
CA GLU A 61 14.61 10.09 22.44
C GLU A 61 13.74 10.96 23.37
N GLY A 62 13.19 12.06 22.84
CA GLY A 62 12.29 12.95 23.58
C GLY A 62 10.81 12.58 23.47
N THR A 63 10.45 11.52 22.75
CA THR A 63 9.07 11.17 22.48
C THR A 63 8.46 10.40 23.66
N PRO A 64 7.29 10.83 24.17
CA PRO A 64 6.63 10.14 25.28
C PRO A 64 6.06 8.79 24.83
N THR A 65 6.26 7.75 25.64
CA THR A 65 5.75 6.39 25.38
C THR A 65 4.23 6.29 25.43
N ASP A 66 3.58 7.20 26.16
CA ASP A 66 2.14 7.33 26.33
C ASP A 66 1.55 8.48 25.49
N GLY A 67 2.28 8.92 24.46
CA GLY A 67 1.89 10.07 23.63
C GLY A 67 0.52 9.92 22.95
N SER A 68 0.09 8.69 22.62
CA SER A 68 -1.24 8.44 22.04
C SER A 68 -2.39 8.70 23.03
N ILE A 69 -2.13 8.56 24.33
CA ILE A 69 -3.12 8.73 25.41
C ILE A 69 -3.07 10.17 25.94
N ASN A 70 -1.86 10.72 26.03
CA ASN A 70 -1.56 12.02 26.64
C ASN A 70 -1.22 13.11 25.62
N VAL A 71 -1.70 13.00 24.38
CA VAL A 71 -1.38 13.97 23.30
C VAL A 71 -1.69 15.41 23.69
N ASP A 72 -2.83 15.66 24.35
CA ASP A 72 -3.24 17.01 24.77
C ASP A 72 -2.33 17.57 25.87
N HIS A 73 -1.77 16.71 26.72
CA HIS A 73 -0.80 17.11 27.73
C HIS A 73 0.49 17.61 27.08
N TYR A 74 1.02 16.87 26.10
CA TYR A 74 2.28 17.20 25.45
C TYR A 74 2.18 18.35 24.44
N LEU A 75 1.04 18.48 23.73
CA LEU A 75 0.85 19.54 22.74
C LEU A 75 0.27 20.82 23.33
N TYR A 76 -0.57 20.72 24.35
CA TYR A 76 -1.36 21.86 24.86
C TYR A 76 -1.24 22.10 26.36
N GLY A 77 -0.51 21.25 27.10
CA GLY A 77 -0.33 21.40 28.55
C GLY A 77 -1.55 20.98 29.39
N ALA A 78 -2.48 20.22 28.83
CA ALA A 78 -3.62 19.67 29.59
C ALA A 78 -3.16 18.77 30.75
N PRO A 79 -3.99 18.55 31.80
CA PRO A 79 -3.67 17.58 32.84
C PRO A 79 -3.42 16.18 32.26
N LYS A 80 -2.43 15.46 32.82
CA LYS A 80 -2.10 14.10 32.39
C LYS A 80 -3.22 13.13 32.75
N ARG A 81 -3.58 12.24 31.83
CA ARG A 81 -4.50 11.12 32.06
C ARG A 81 -3.67 9.93 32.59
N GLU A 82 -4.10 9.38 33.71
CA GLU A 82 -3.57 8.11 34.24
C GLU A 82 -4.25 6.95 33.48
N GLU A 83 -3.48 5.91 33.14
CA GLU A 83 -3.98 4.68 32.52
C GLU A 83 -4.77 3.79 33.49
#